data_AF-A0A7Y0MU99-F1
#
_entry.id   AF-A0A7Y0MU99-F1
#
_cell.length_a   1.000
_cell.length_b   1.000
_cell.length_c   1.000
_cell.angle_alpha   90.00
_cell.angle_beta   90.00
_cell.angle_gamma   90.00
#
_symmetry.space_group_name_H-M   'P 1'
#
loop_
_entity.id
_entity.type
_entity.pdbx_description
1 polymer ?
#
loop_
_entity_poly.entity_id
_entity_poly.type
_entity_poly.pdbx_seq_one_letter_code
_entity_poly.pdbx_strand_id
1 'polypeptide(L)'
;MTDFAARLKKVASNPEVFKQFGRGVERETLRYRQDGHLATTPHPEGLGSAFTNQWITTDFSESLLEFITPVSHEIPELMAQLKDIHHFTQTKMGEEKMWPLSMPCYVGSEDDIQLAQYGSSNAAKMKTLYREGLKRRYGSLMQIISGVHFNFSFPETFWDALYGEQDEQARQDAKSDAYFALIRNYYRFGWMIPYFFGASPALCGSFIQGRETDLPFEKIGGTLYLPKSTSLRLSDLGYTNSAQSVLKIGFNSIDQYLDGLSDAIRHPSEEFAKIGVKVDGEYRQLNSNILQIENELYAPIRPKRVSKSGEKPSDALRRGGVEYIEVRSLDVNPFSAVGLNEDQVRFLDLFLTWAALSDSDPMDNCELECWRDNWNKVIVSGREKGLMLQIGCQGERLSLQDWAHRVFVELRQIAQQMDMTAGGSAYQDVCNQLETWIDNPELTISGQLLELTKELGGLGKVGCTLGMKYRDENLAHGYQYYSQDTMETEVASSVEKQKQAEQSDTLSFDDFLEDYFAYLKQ
;
A
#
# COMPACT_ATOMS: atom_id res chain seq x y z
N MET A 1 -18.51 21.83 22.65
CA MET A 1 -17.35 21.55 21.78
C MET A 1 -17.36 20.05 21.58
N THR A 2 -17.36 19.56 20.34
CA THR A 2 -17.25 18.11 20.08
C THR A 2 -15.92 17.60 20.62
N ASP A 3 -15.81 16.30 20.90
CA ASP A 3 -14.55 15.69 21.36
C ASP A 3 -13.43 15.93 20.35
N PHE A 4 -13.74 15.82 19.06
CA PHE A 4 -12.87 16.22 17.96
C PHE A 4 -12.33 17.66 18.12
N ALA A 5 -13.22 18.66 18.25
CA ALA A 5 -12.81 20.06 18.35
C ALA A 5 -11.96 20.33 19.61
N ALA A 6 -12.24 19.63 20.71
CA ALA A 6 -11.44 19.73 21.93
C ALA A 6 -10.03 19.14 21.74
N ARG A 7 -9.92 17.96 21.11
CA ARG A 7 -8.63 17.30 20.80
C ARG A 7 -7.82 18.10 19.78
N LEU A 8 -8.45 18.60 18.71
CA LEU A 8 -7.81 19.48 17.74
C LEU A 8 -7.25 20.73 18.43
N LYS A 9 -8.02 21.37 19.31
CA LYS A 9 -7.56 22.54 20.08
C LYS A 9 -6.34 22.22 20.97
N LYS A 10 -6.30 21.04 21.59
CA LYS A 10 -5.14 20.60 22.38
C LYS A 10 -3.90 20.45 21.50
N VAL A 11 -4.00 19.72 20.38
CA VAL A 11 -2.87 19.52 19.45
C VAL A 11 -2.39 20.85 18.88
N ALA A 12 -3.33 21.68 18.43
CA ALA A 12 -3.03 23.00 17.87
C ALA A 12 -2.47 24.01 18.89
N SER A 13 -2.43 23.70 20.19
CA SER A 13 -1.72 24.53 21.17
C SER A 13 -0.20 24.53 20.96
N ASN A 14 0.32 23.52 20.26
CA ASN A 14 1.69 23.47 19.74
C ASN A 14 1.66 23.33 18.21
N PRO A 15 1.57 24.42 17.44
CA PRO A 15 1.36 24.37 16.00
C PRO A 15 2.44 23.56 15.23
N GLU A 16 3.68 23.55 15.74
CA GLU A 16 4.80 22.87 15.08
C GLU A 16 4.62 21.35 14.93
N VAL A 17 3.69 20.73 15.68
CA VAL A 17 3.32 19.31 15.50
C VAL A 17 2.91 18.99 14.06
N PHE A 18 2.25 19.92 13.37
CA PHE A 18 1.76 19.72 12.01
C PHE A 18 2.87 19.75 10.93
N LYS A 19 4.07 20.23 11.26
CA LYS A 19 5.24 20.22 10.37
C LYS A 19 6.12 18.98 10.55
N GLN A 20 5.94 18.25 11.66
CA GLN A 20 6.86 17.19 12.07
C GLN A 20 6.35 15.77 11.76
N PHE A 21 5.28 15.64 10.97
CA PHE A 21 4.79 14.33 10.53
C PHE A 21 5.90 13.55 9.81
N GLY A 22 6.07 12.28 10.13
CA GLY A 22 6.95 11.39 9.39
C GLY A 22 6.19 10.76 8.22
N ARG A 23 6.75 10.83 7.01
CA ARG A 23 6.14 10.26 5.81
C ARG A 23 7.15 9.40 5.06
N GLY A 24 6.72 8.26 4.55
CA GLY A 24 7.50 7.43 3.63
C GLY A 24 6.58 6.85 2.56
N VAL A 25 7.12 6.56 1.38
CA VAL A 25 6.36 6.00 0.27
C VAL A 25 7.05 4.74 -0.24
N GLU A 26 6.25 3.69 -0.41
CA GLU A 26 6.61 2.52 -1.21
C GLU A 26 5.80 2.59 -2.51
N ARG A 27 6.45 2.55 -3.67
CA ARG A 27 5.79 2.62 -4.98
C ARG A 27 6.20 1.46 -5.86
N GLU A 28 5.22 0.66 -6.25
CA GLU A 28 5.43 -0.51 -7.11
C GLU A 28 5.21 -0.17 -8.59
N THR A 29 5.98 -0.81 -9.47
CA THR A 29 5.82 -0.67 -10.92
C THR A 29 6.39 -1.84 -11.70
N LEU A 30 5.61 -2.33 -12.67
CA LEU A 30 6.11 -3.31 -13.61
C LEU A 30 7.09 -2.68 -14.60
N ARG A 31 8.17 -3.40 -14.88
CA ARG A 31 9.01 -3.18 -16.06
C ARG A 31 8.31 -3.78 -17.27
N TYR A 32 8.21 -3.01 -18.35
CA TYR A 32 7.59 -3.47 -19.58
C TYR A 32 8.39 -3.03 -20.81
N ARG A 33 8.25 -3.80 -21.89
CA ARG A 33 8.96 -3.61 -23.16
C ARG A 33 8.24 -2.60 -24.05
N GLN A 34 8.88 -2.21 -25.16
CA GLN A 34 8.30 -1.25 -26.12
C GLN A 34 6.94 -1.70 -26.70
N ASP A 35 6.69 -3.00 -26.79
CA ASP A 35 5.46 -3.60 -27.31
C ASP A 35 4.31 -3.70 -26.27
N GLY A 36 4.48 -3.11 -25.07
CA GLY A 36 3.46 -3.15 -24.02
C GLY A 36 3.42 -4.45 -23.22
N HIS A 37 4.33 -5.40 -23.48
CA HIS A 37 4.41 -6.67 -22.75
C HIS A 37 5.29 -6.56 -21.51
N LEU A 38 4.98 -7.36 -20.50
CA LEU A 38 5.81 -7.56 -19.32
C LEU A 38 7.27 -7.86 -19.72
N ALA A 39 8.22 -7.20 -19.04
CA ALA A 39 9.63 -7.52 -19.21
C ALA A 39 9.96 -8.86 -18.52
N THR A 40 10.73 -9.70 -19.21
CA THR A 40 11.20 -11.01 -18.71
C THR A 40 12.70 -11.04 -18.44
N THR A 41 13.38 -9.91 -18.62
CA THR A 41 14.78 -9.73 -18.24
C THR A 41 14.92 -9.75 -16.71
N PRO A 42 16.09 -10.14 -16.17
CA PRO A 42 16.37 -10.03 -14.73
C PRO A 42 16.30 -8.59 -14.22
N HIS A 43 16.33 -8.43 -12.89
CA HIS A 43 16.51 -7.13 -12.25
C HIS A 43 17.75 -6.44 -12.83
N PRO A 44 17.66 -5.17 -13.31
CA PRO A 44 18.78 -4.54 -13.98
C PRO A 44 20.02 -4.44 -13.08
N GLU A 45 21.17 -4.96 -13.54
CA GLU A 45 22.44 -4.96 -12.79
C GLU A 45 22.86 -3.56 -12.32
N GLY A 46 22.53 -2.53 -13.10
CA GLY A 46 22.78 -1.13 -12.77
C GLY A 46 22.00 -0.59 -11.57
N LEU A 47 21.08 -1.38 -10.99
CA LEU A 47 20.35 -1.09 -9.76
C LEU A 47 20.94 -1.83 -8.54
N GLY A 48 21.93 -2.71 -8.76
CA GLY A 48 22.58 -3.47 -7.71
C GLY A 48 21.77 -4.67 -7.25
N SER A 49 21.75 -4.92 -5.95
CA SER A 49 21.06 -6.07 -5.37
C SER A 49 19.68 -5.69 -4.85
N ALA A 50 18.62 -6.25 -5.44
CA ALA A 50 17.27 -6.12 -4.89
C ALA A 50 17.15 -6.68 -3.46
N PHE A 51 18.05 -7.54 -3.00
CA PHE A 51 18.00 -8.11 -1.66
C PHE A 51 18.37 -7.09 -0.56
N THR A 52 19.31 -6.20 -0.84
CA THR A 52 20.01 -5.36 0.14
C THR A 52 20.08 -3.87 -0.22
N ASN A 53 19.63 -3.48 -1.40
CA ASN A 53 19.52 -2.07 -1.78
C ASN A 53 18.47 -1.36 -0.92
N GLN A 54 18.81 -0.17 -0.43
CA GLN A 54 18.00 0.60 0.50
C GLN A 54 16.77 1.27 -0.12
N TRP A 55 16.78 1.55 -1.42
CA TRP A 55 15.76 2.38 -2.09
C TRP A 55 15.05 1.67 -3.24
N ILE A 56 15.70 0.71 -3.87
CA ILE A 56 15.21 0.05 -5.09
C ILE A 56 15.28 -1.46 -4.89
N THR A 57 14.12 -2.11 -4.81
CA THR A 57 14.01 -3.55 -4.67
C THR A 57 12.97 -4.11 -5.64
N THR A 58 12.57 -5.36 -5.46
CA THR A 58 11.49 -6.00 -6.17
C THR A 58 10.47 -6.54 -5.18
N ASP A 59 9.19 -6.45 -5.54
CA ASP A 59 8.12 -7.11 -4.79
C ASP A 59 7.95 -8.55 -5.29
N PHE A 60 6.77 -9.02 -5.71
CA PHE A 60 6.53 -10.42 -6.03
C PHE A 60 7.35 -10.96 -7.21
N SER A 61 7.38 -10.23 -8.33
CA SER A 61 8.06 -10.67 -9.56
C SER A 61 9.38 -9.94 -9.79
N GLU A 62 10.26 -10.55 -10.56
CA GLU A 62 11.56 -9.99 -10.95
C GLU A 62 11.42 -8.69 -11.78
N SER A 63 10.27 -8.52 -12.42
CA SER A 63 9.91 -7.32 -13.19
C SER A 63 9.08 -6.32 -12.40
N LEU A 64 8.64 -6.63 -11.17
CA LEU A 64 7.90 -5.71 -10.32
C LEU A 64 8.86 -4.95 -9.42
N LEU A 65 9.32 -3.79 -9.88
CA LEU A 65 10.14 -2.88 -9.09
C LEU A 65 9.33 -2.30 -7.93
N GLU A 66 10.00 -2.07 -6.81
CA GLU A 66 9.46 -1.37 -5.65
C GLU A 66 10.46 -0.29 -5.21
N PHE A 67 9.98 0.94 -5.11
CA PHE A 67 10.76 2.11 -4.69
C PHE A 67 10.38 2.51 -3.28
N ILE A 68 11.36 2.62 -2.39
CA ILE A 68 11.14 2.88 -0.97
C ILE A 68 11.87 4.18 -0.60
N THR A 69 11.13 5.19 -0.18
CA THR A 69 11.73 6.42 0.35
C THR A 69 12.08 6.24 1.82
N PRO A 70 13.18 6.83 2.32
CA PRO A 70 13.34 7.03 3.75
C PRO A 70 12.23 7.94 4.30
N VAL A 71 12.14 8.03 5.63
CA VAL A 71 11.18 8.92 6.29
C VAL A 71 11.59 10.38 6.06
N SER A 72 10.66 11.19 5.57
CA SER A 72 10.80 12.64 5.40
C SER A 72 9.72 13.40 6.14
N HIS A 73 10.06 14.61 6.59
CA HIS A 73 9.14 15.50 7.32
C HIS A 73 8.51 16.58 6.45
N GLU A 74 9.12 16.85 5.30
CA GLU A 74 8.64 17.82 4.31
C GLU A 74 8.15 17.10 3.06
N ILE A 75 6.96 17.48 2.57
CA ILE A 75 6.37 16.88 1.36
C ILE A 75 7.27 17.10 0.12
N PRO A 76 7.87 18.29 -0.11
CA PRO A 76 8.78 18.47 -1.23
C PRO A 76 10.00 17.53 -1.19
N GLU A 77 10.51 17.22 0.01
CA GLU A 77 11.64 16.30 0.18
C GLU A 77 11.24 14.86 -0.18
N LEU A 78 10.10 14.39 0.34
CA LEU A 78 9.52 13.09 -0.01
C LEU A 78 9.36 12.94 -1.53
N MET A 79 8.80 13.96 -2.19
CA MET A 79 8.61 13.95 -3.63
C MET A 79 9.93 14.00 -4.41
N ALA A 80 10.92 14.77 -3.92
CA ALA A 80 12.25 14.83 -4.53
C ALA A 80 12.98 13.48 -4.45
N GLN A 81 12.95 12.82 -3.29
CA GLN A 81 13.49 11.46 -3.11
C GLN A 81 12.85 10.48 -4.09
N LEU A 82 11.52 10.46 -4.16
CA LEU A 82 10.79 9.53 -5.04
C LEU A 82 11.12 9.78 -6.52
N LYS A 83 11.18 11.05 -6.96
CA LYS A 83 11.54 11.41 -8.34
C LYS A 83 12.98 11.04 -8.69
N ASP A 84 13.92 11.26 -7.78
CA ASP A 84 15.32 10.92 -7.99
C ASP A 84 15.52 9.40 -8.11
N ILE A 85 14.79 8.61 -7.31
CA ILE A 85 14.78 7.13 -7.42
C ILE A 85 14.24 6.69 -8.79
N HIS A 86 13.13 7.26 -9.26
CA HIS A 86 12.56 6.96 -10.57
C HIS A 86 13.50 7.36 -11.72
N HIS A 87 14.11 8.54 -11.62
CA HIS A 87 15.10 9.03 -12.58
C HIS A 87 16.27 8.06 -12.69
N PHE A 88 16.95 7.78 -11.58
CA PHE A 88 18.08 6.85 -11.57
C PHE A 88 17.68 5.50 -12.17
N THR A 89 16.55 4.95 -11.73
CA THR A 89 16.07 3.65 -12.21
C THR A 89 15.85 3.65 -13.72
N GLN A 90 15.20 4.67 -14.27
CA GLN A 90 14.95 4.76 -15.70
C GLN A 90 16.24 4.83 -16.52
N THR A 91 17.32 5.43 -15.99
CA THR A 91 18.64 5.46 -16.67
C THR A 91 19.33 4.09 -16.74
N LYS A 92 18.94 3.14 -15.90
CA LYS A 92 19.56 1.80 -15.79
C LYS A 92 18.77 0.68 -16.46
N MET A 93 17.60 0.99 -17.02
CA MET A 93 16.67 0.02 -17.61
C MET A 93 16.76 -0.11 -19.14
N GLY A 94 17.70 0.60 -19.78
CA GLY A 94 17.86 0.59 -21.23
C GLY A 94 16.59 1.06 -21.96
N GLU A 95 15.96 0.18 -22.75
CA GLU A 95 14.74 0.50 -23.50
C GLU A 95 13.43 0.17 -22.78
N GLU A 96 13.51 -0.53 -21.65
CA GLU A 96 12.35 -0.82 -20.82
C GLU A 96 11.80 0.44 -20.14
N LYS A 97 10.54 0.34 -19.71
CA LYS A 97 9.77 1.43 -19.12
C LYS A 97 9.10 0.96 -17.84
N MET A 98 8.71 1.92 -17.01
CA MET A 98 7.88 1.69 -15.84
C MET A 98 6.39 1.81 -16.21
N TRP A 99 5.60 0.79 -15.90
CA TRP A 99 4.16 0.80 -16.13
C TRP A 99 3.44 1.81 -15.20
N PRO A 100 2.63 2.73 -15.74
CA PRO A 100 2.09 3.84 -14.95
C PRO A 100 0.73 3.54 -14.28
N LEU A 101 0.22 2.31 -14.35
CA LEU A 101 -1.11 1.95 -13.84
C LEU A 101 -0.99 0.85 -12.77
N SER A 102 -2.00 0.76 -11.89
CA SER A 102 -2.10 -0.31 -10.89
C SER A 102 -2.38 -1.67 -11.52
N MET A 103 -3.37 -1.73 -12.43
CA MET A 103 -3.66 -2.97 -13.14
C MET A 103 -2.55 -3.27 -14.15
N PRO A 104 -2.08 -4.52 -14.25
CA PRO A 104 -0.91 -4.87 -15.04
C PRO A 104 -0.99 -4.51 -16.53
N CYS A 105 0.20 -4.41 -17.14
CA CYS A 105 0.37 -4.42 -18.59
C CYS A 105 -0.06 -5.77 -19.20
N TYR A 106 0.08 -5.93 -20.52
CA TYR A 106 -0.27 -7.19 -21.14
C TYR A 106 0.68 -8.30 -20.68
N VAL A 107 0.08 -9.37 -20.15
CA VAL A 107 0.76 -10.60 -19.75
C VAL A 107 0.33 -11.68 -20.73
N GLY A 108 1.31 -12.29 -21.42
CA GLY A 108 1.07 -13.34 -22.40
C GLY A 108 0.67 -14.64 -21.72
N SER A 109 1.53 -15.13 -20.84
CA SER A 109 1.31 -16.29 -19.98
C SER A 109 1.62 -15.96 -18.53
N GLU A 110 0.94 -16.63 -17.60
CA GLU A 110 1.30 -16.58 -16.17
C GLU A 110 2.74 -17.08 -15.92
N ASP A 111 3.24 -17.97 -16.78
CA ASP A 111 4.63 -18.45 -16.75
C ASP A 111 5.67 -17.38 -17.13
N ASP A 112 5.25 -16.30 -17.79
CA ASP A 112 6.14 -15.17 -18.08
C ASP A 112 6.45 -14.36 -16.81
N ILE A 113 5.66 -14.53 -15.75
CA ILE A 113 5.87 -13.87 -14.45
C ILE A 113 6.92 -14.63 -13.66
N GLN A 114 8.18 -14.23 -13.85
CA GLN A 114 9.32 -14.74 -13.08
C GLN A 114 9.28 -14.19 -11.65
N LEU A 115 9.43 -15.07 -10.66
CA LEU A 115 9.51 -14.66 -9.25
C LEU A 115 10.76 -13.84 -9.00
N ALA A 116 10.69 -12.89 -8.07
CA ALA A 116 11.83 -12.11 -7.67
C ALA A 116 12.98 -12.99 -7.13
N GLN A 117 14.19 -12.73 -7.62
CA GLN A 117 15.42 -13.43 -7.29
C GLN A 117 16.29 -12.56 -6.37
N TYR A 118 16.63 -13.08 -5.18
CA TYR A 118 17.37 -12.33 -4.17
C TYR A 118 18.80 -12.85 -3.91
N GLY A 119 19.23 -13.86 -4.66
CA GLY A 119 20.52 -14.52 -4.46
C GLY A 119 20.44 -15.83 -3.68
N SER A 120 21.58 -16.27 -3.18
CA SER A 120 21.78 -17.64 -2.69
C SER A 120 21.82 -17.79 -1.17
N SER A 121 21.76 -16.68 -0.44
CA SER A 121 21.73 -16.72 1.03
C SER A 121 20.43 -17.35 1.52
N ASN A 122 20.41 -17.92 2.72
CA ASN A 122 19.22 -18.56 3.27
C ASN A 122 18.05 -17.56 3.40
N ALA A 123 18.33 -16.34 3.85
CA ALA A 123 17.35 -15.26 3.91
C ALA A 123 16.83 -14.87 2.51
N ALA A 124 17.71 -14.80 1.50
CA ALA A 124 17.32 -14.52 0.12
C ALA A 124 16.45 -15.65 -0.48
N LYS A 125 16.88 -16.91 -0.32
CA LYS A 125 16.11 -18.09 -0.76
C LYS A 125 14.74 -18.15 -0.10
N MET A 126 14.65 -17.83 1.19
CA MET A 126 13.37 -17.76 1.91
C MET A 126 12.45 -16.69 1.31
N LYS A 127 12.96 -15.50 0.95
CA LYS A 127 12.17 -14.46 0.28
C LYS A 127 11.61 -14.91 -1.07
N THR A 128 12.40 -15.64 -1.87
CA THR A 128 11.94 -16.22 -3.14
C THR A 128 10.96 -17.38 -2.91
N LEU A 129 11.20 -18.25 -1.93
CA LEU A 129 10.31 -19.35 -1.57
C LEU A 129 8.95 -18.86 -1.05
N TYR A 130 8.92 -17.76 -0.30
CA TYR A 130 7.67 -17.11 0.11
C TYR A 130 6.79 -16.78 -1.11
N ARG A 131 7.39 -16.22 -2.17
CA ARG A 131 6.72 -15.86 -3.42
C ARG A 131 6.30 -17.08 -4.23
N GLU A 132 7.10 -18.15 -4.20
CA GLU A 132 6.70 -19.45 -4.78
C GLU A 132 5.43 -19.98 -4.09
N GLY A 133 5.34 -19.84 -2.77
CA GLY A 133 4.11 -20.14 -2.03
C GLY A 133 2.94 -19.26 -2.47
N LEU A 134 3.13 -17.93 -2.59
CA LEU A 134 2.07 -17.02 -3.06
C LEU A 134 1.59 -17.37 -4.47
N LYS A 135 2.51 -17.69 -5.39
CA LYS A 135 2.20 -18.16 -6.75
C LYS A 135 1.29 -19.37 -6.71
N ARG A 136 1.62 -20.38 -5.91
CA ARG A 136 0.85 -21.63 -5.85
C ARG A 136 -0.48 -21.48 -5.15
N ARG A 137 -0.57 -20.58 -4.16
CA ARG A 137 -1.79 -20.35 -3.40
C ARG A 137 -2.79 -19.47 -4.16
N TYR A 138 -2.31 -18.45 -4.87
CA TYR A 138 -3.16 -17.36 -5.37
C TYR A 138 -3.04 -17.07 -6.88
N GLY A 139 -2.05 -17.69 -7.54
CA GLY A 139 -1.64 -17.36 -8.90
C GLY A 139 -0.74 -16.11 -8.96
N SER A 140 0.12 -16.05 -9.97
CA SER A 140 1.06 -14.94 -10.20
C SER A 140 0.39 -13.68 -10.70
N LEU A 141 -0.72 -13.78 -11.45
CA LEU A 141 -1.38 -12.61 -12.05
C LEU A 141 -1.82 -11.59 -11.00
N MET A 142 -2.43 -12.06 -9.90
CA MET A 142 -2.88 -11.18 -8.82
C MET A 142 -1.73 -10.40 -8.18
N GLN A 143 -0.57 -11.05 -8.07
CA GLN A 143 0.59 -10.57 -7.33
C GLN A 143 1.42 -9.54 -8.10
N ILE A 144 1.09 -9.26 -9.36
CA ILE A 144 1.76 -8.23 -10.17
C ILE A 144 0.93 -6.95 -10.32
N ILE A 145 -0.23 -6.85 -9.66
CA ILE A 145 -0.93 -5.57 -9.52
C ILE A 145 -0.05 -4.65 -8.67
N SER A 146 0.20 -3.43 -9.12
CA SER A 146 0.99 -2.47 -8.33
C SER A 146 0.11 -1.54 -7.51
N GLY A 147 0.66 -1.02 -6.42
CA GLY A 147 0.06 0.04 -5.62
C GLY A 147 1.07 1.05 -5.11
N VAL A 148 0.58 1.91 -4.21
CA VAL A 148 1.39 2.81 -3.40
C VAL A 148 1.09 2.52 -1.93
N HIS A 149 2.12 2.31 -1.12
CA HIS A 149 1.99 2.33 0.33
C HIS A 149 2.45 3.68 0.86
N PHE A 150 1.60 4.30 1.69
CA PHE A 150 1.91 5.55 2.36
C PHE A 150 2.14 5.28 3.84
N ASN A 151 3.39 5.40 4.26
CA ASN A 151 3.83 5.24 5.63
C ASN A 151 3.72 6.58 6.35
N PHE A 152 3.05 6.61 7.50
CA PHE A 152 2.77 7.85 8.23
C PHE A 152 2.95 7.69 9.74
N SER A 153 3.60 8.67 10.36
CA SER A 153 3.71 8.78 11.82
C SER A 153 3.47 10.19 12.32
N PHE A 154 2.83 10.30 13.48
CA PHE A 154 2.76 11.54 14.23
C PHE A 154 4.05 11.73 15.05
N PRO A 155 4.55 12.98 15.18
CA PRO A 155 5.68 13.26 16.04
C PRO A 155 5.32 13.01 17.50
N GLU A 156 6.34 12.76 18.31
CA GLU A 156 6.20 12.58 19.76
C GLU A 156 5.47 13.76 20.45
N THR A 157 5.68 14.98 19.96
CA THR A 157 5.01 16.22 20.41
C THR A 157 3.49 16.22 20.18
N PHE A 158 2.97 15.46 19.21
CA PHE A 158 1.54 15.30 18.98
C PHE A 158 0.88 14.50 20.11
N TRP A 159 1.52 13.42 20.54
CA TRP A 159 1.04 12.58 21.63
C TRP A 159 1.10 13.31 22.97
N ASP A 160 2.19 14.03 23.22
CA ASP A 160 2.36 14.84 24.44
C ASP A 160 1.27 15.92 24.53
N ALA A 161 0.87 16.53 23.40
CA ALA A 161 -0.21 17.52 23.38
C ALA A 161 -1.59 16.91 23.68
N LEU A 162 -1.84 15.65 23.28
CA LEU A 162 -3.11 14.97 23.53
C LEU A 162 -3.24 14.43 24.96
N TYR A 163 -2.17 13.79 25.45
CA TYR A 163 -2.20 12.99 26.68
C TYR A 163 -1.43 13.62 27.85
N GLY A 164 -0.61 14.64 27.60
CA GLY A 164 0.24 15.27 28.62
C GLY A 164 1.50 14.46 28.92
N GLU A 165 2.20 14.83 30.00
CA GLU A 165 3.35 14.07 30.47
C GLU A 165 2.93 12.70 31.00
N GLN A 166 3.58 11.66 30.49
CA GLN A 166 3.37 10.27 30.87
C GLN A 166 4.73 9.59 31.06
N ASP A 167 4.77 8.52 31.85
CA ASP A 167 5.95 7.63 31.85
C ASP A 167 6.05 6.86 30.52
N GLU A 168 7.21 6.24 30.28
CA GLU A 168 7.53 5.59 29.01
C GLU A 168 6.51 4.50 28.62
N GLN A 169 6.07 3.68 29.59
CA GLN A 169 5.14 2.58 29.32
C GLN A 169 3.74 3.11 29.04
N ALA A 170 3.22 4.01 29.89
CA ALA A 170 1.91 4.62 29.70
C ALA A 170 1.83 5.39 28.37
N ARG A 171 2.93 6.01 27.95
CA ARG A 171 3.05 6.71 26.67
C ARG A 171 3.03 5.75 25.49
N GLN A 172 3.76 4.63 25.59
CA GLN A 172 3.73 3.58 24.57
C GLN A 172 2.33 2.99 24.38
N ASP A 173 1.63 2.73 25.49
CA ASP A 173 0.29 2.15 25.49
C ASP A 173 -0.71 3.16 24.91
N ALA A 174 -0.70 4.41 25.36
CA ALA A 174 -1.56 5.48 24.84
C ALA A 174 -1.35 5.73 23.34
N LYS A 175 -0.10 5.74 22.87
CA LYS A 175 0.24 5.86 21.44
C LYS A 175 -0.30 4.69 20.63
N SER A 176 -0.15 3.46 21.14
CA SER A 176 -0.65 2.26 20.46
C SER A 176 -2.18 2.28 20.39
N ASP A 177 -2.85 2.60 21.48
CA ASP A 177 -4.31 2.72 21.54
C ASP A 177 -4.83 3.80 20.57
N ALA A 178 -4.14 4.93 20.47
CA ALA A 178 -4.47 6.00 19.54
C ALA A 178 -4.32 5.57 18.07
N TYR A 179 -3.26 4.83 17.73
CA TYR A 179 -3.11 4.27 16.38
C TYR A 179 -4.17 3.20 16.07
N PHE A 180 -4.58 2.38 17.03
CA PHE A 180 -5.70 1.45 16.84
C PHE A 180 -7.04 2.17 16.70
N ALA A 181 -7.26 3.26 17.44
CA ALA A 181 -8.40 4.15 17.24
C ALA A 181 -8.43 4.75 15.83
N LEU A 182 -7.28 5.21 15.34
CA LEU A 182 -7.10 5.66 13.95
C LEU A 182 -7.43 4.52 12.97
N ILE A 183 -6.88 3.32 13.14
CA ILE A 183 -7.13 2.17 12.26
C ILE A 183 -8.62 1.85 12.18
N ARG A 184 -9.34 1.85 13.29
CA ARG A 184 -10.81 1.66 13.28
C ARG A 184 -11.51 2.76 12.48
N ASN A 185 -11.10 4.02 12.64
CA ASN A 185 -11.63 5.13 11.83
C ASN A 185 -11.23 5.01 10.34
N TYR A 186 -10.06 4.47 10.04
CA TYR A 186 -9.67 4.14 8.67
C TYR A 186 -10.62 3.10 8.06
N TYR A 187 -11.02 2.05 8.79
CA TYR A 187 -12.03 1.12 8.30
C TYR A 187 -13.40 1.78 8.07
N ARG A 188 -13.80 2.71 8.94
CA ARG A 188 -15.09 3.44 8.82
C ARG A 188 -15.16 4.40 7.64
N PHE A 189 -14.08 5.13 7.38
CA PHE A 189 -14.08 6.31 6.49
C PHE A 189 -13.05 6.24 5.35
N GLY A 190 -12.13 5.28 5.39
CA GLY A 190 -11.03 5.18 4.43
C GLY A 190 -11.48 4.86 3.00
N TRP A 191 -12.75 4.51 2.78
CA TRP A 191 -13.37 4.43 1.45
C TRP A 191 -13.27 5.74 0.67
N MET A 192 -13.06 6.89 1.34
CA MET A 192 -12.77 8.17 0.68
C MET A 192 -11.49 8.11 -0.18
N ILE A 193 -10.51 7.27 0.19
CA ILE A 193 -9.26 7.10 -0.55
C ILE A 193 -9.51 6.49 -1.93
N PRO A 194 -10.11 5.28 -2.08
CA PRO A 194 -10.46 4.78 -3.40
C PRO A 194 -11.48 5.67 -4.11
N TYR A 195 -12.38 6.36 -3.39
CA TYR A 195 -13.29 7.31 -4.04
C TYR A 195 -12.55 8.42 -4.81
N PHE A 196 -11.66 9.16 -4.15
CA PHE A 196 -10.93 10.26 -4.80
C PHE A 196 -9.80 9.76 -5.71
N PHE A 197 -9.05 8.76 -5.23
CA PHE A 197 -7.75 8.40 -5.79
C PHE A 197 -7.67 6.97 -6.33
N GLY A 198 -8.77 6.21 -6.30
CA GLY A 198 -8.85 4.96 -7.04
C GLY A 198 -8.58 5.20 -8.52
N ALA A 199 -7.74 4.35 -9.12
CA ALA A 199 -7.23 4.52 -10.47
C ALA A 199 -7.17 3.17 -11.21
N SER A 200 -8.13 2.29 -10.91
CA SER A 200 -8.26 0.99 -11.57
C SER A 200 -9.72 0.66 -11.88
N PRO A 201 -10.46 1.52 -12.61
CA PRO A 201 -11.85 1.22 -12.99
C PRO A 201 -11.96 0.17 -14.10
N ALA A 202 -10.81 -0.22 -14.68
CA ALA A 202 -10.69 -1.07 -15.84
C ALA A 202 -9.49 -2.01 -15.68
N LEU A 203 -9.51 -3.14 -16.37
CA LEU A 203 -8.46 -4.15 -16.39
C LEU A 203 -8.36 -4.82 -17.77
N CYS A 204 -7.22 -5.46 -18.05
CA CYS A 204 -7.08 -6.27 -19.26
C CYS A 204 -7.89 -7.56 -19.13
N GLY A 205 -8.60 -7.98 -20.19
CA GLY A 205 -9.35 -9.24 -20.17
C GLY A 205 -8.48 -10.49 -19.95
N SER A 206 -7.16 -10.42 -20.17
CA SER A 206 -6.24 -11.50 -19.79
C SER A 206 -6.18 -11.75 -18.29
N PHE A 207 -6.49 -10.74 -17.47
CA PHE A 207 -6.38 -10.79 -16.02
C PHE A 207 -7.46 -11.66 -15.35
N ILE A 208 -8.61 -11.84 -16.01
CA ILE A 208 -9.72 -12.65 -15.50
C ILE A 208 -9.82 -14.02 -16.19
N GLN A 209 -8.82 -14.41 -16.99
CA GLN A 209 -8.86 -15.70 -17.69
C GLN A 209 -8.95 -16.86 -16.68
N GLY A 210 -10.05 -17.60 -16.74
CA GLY A 210 -10.32 -18.73 -15.84
C GLY A 210 -10.99 -18.37 -14.51
N ARG A 211 -11.30 -17.09 -14.24
CA ARG A 211 -12.07 -16.65 -13.07
C ARG A 211 -13.50 -16.30 -13.49
N GLU A 212 -14.48 -16.91 -12.83
CA GLU A 212 -15.88 -16.51 -12.98
C GLU A 212 -16.17 -15.26 -12.13
N THR A 213 -16.94 -14.31 -12.66
CA THR A 213 -17.35 -13.10 -11.94
C THR A 213 -18.73 -12.65 -12.37
N ASP A 214 -19.56 -12.28 -11.39
CA ASP A 214 -20.90 -11.73 -11.61
C ASP A 214 -20.89 -10.21 -11.85
N LEU A 215 -19.71 -9.58 -11.87
CA LEU A 215 -19.60 -8.14 -12.10
C LEU A 215 -20.00 -7.79 -13.54
N PRO A 216 -20.87 -6.77 -13.74
CA PRO A 216 -21.43 -6.44 -15.05
C PRO A 216 -20.45 -5.63 -15.90
N PHE A 217 -19.36 -6.26 -16.32
CA PHE A 217 -18.32 -5.62 -17.12
C PHE A 217 -18.83 -5.15 -18.47
N GLU A 218 -18.52 -3.90 -18.79
CA GLU A 218 -18.51 -3.40 -20.16
C GLU A 218 -17.13 -3.64 -20.79
N LYS A 219 -17.05 -3.58 -22.12
CA LYS A 219 -15.85 -3.93 -22.87
C LYS A 219 -15.48 -2.86 -23.90
N ILE A 220 -14.20 -2.53 -23.97
CA ILE A 220 -13.60 -1.74 -25.03
C ILE A 220 -12.31 -2.41 -25.52
N GLY A 221 -12.33 -2.92 -26.76
CA GLY A 221 -11.22 -3.73 -27.27
C GLY A 221 -10.96 -4.95 -26.37
N GLY A 222 -9.74 -5.10 -25.86
CA GLY A 222 -9.35 -6.13 -24.89
C GLY A 222 -9.50 -5.72 -23.42
N THR A 223 -10.04 -4.53 -23.13
CA THR A 223 -10.22 -4.00 -21.77
C THR A 223 -11.63 -4.25 -21.28
N LEU A 224 -11.75 -4.66 -20.01
CA LEU A 224 -13.01 -4.77 -19.27
C LEU A 224 -13.06 -3.65 -18.24
N TYR A 225 -14.22 -3.04 -18.03
CA TYR A 225 -14.39 -1.97 -17.04
C TYR A 225 -15.78 -1.98 -16.41
N LEU A 226 -15.90 -1.40 -15.22
CA LEU A 226 -17.19 -1.07 -14.62
C LEU A 226 -17.44 0.45 -14.76
N PRO A 227 -18.59 0.89 -15.29
CA PRO A 227 -18.82 2.30 -15.63
C PRO A 227 -18.67 3.28 -14.48
N LYS A 228 -18.88 2.82 -13.24
CA LYS A 228 -18.89 3.63 -12.02
C LYS A 228 -17.92 3.16 -10.94
N SER A 229 -17.07 2.16 -11.22
CA SER A 229 -16.05 1.73 -10.27
C SER A 229 -14.96 2.77 -10.09
N THR A 230 -14.27 2.63 -8.96
CA THR A 230 -13.14 3.47 -8.58
C THR A 230 -11.81 2.69 -8.58
N SER A 231 -11.72 1.61 -7.81
CA SER A 231 -10.50 0.79 -7.67
C SER A 231 -10.79 -0.72 -7.66
N LEU A 232 -10.76 -1.37 -8.83
CA LEU A 232 -10.87 -2.83 -8.92
C LEU A 232 -9.66 -3.55 -8.29
N ARG A 233 -8.52 -2.87 -8.13
CA ARG A 233 -7.37 -3.38 -7.35
C ARG A 233 -7.75 -3.80 -5.93
N LEU A 234 -8.70 -3.10 -5.31
CA LEU A 234 -9.17 -3.40 -3.95
C LEU A 234 -10.38 -4.35 -3.91
N SER A 235 -10.89 -4.79 -5.07
CA SER A 235 -11.98 -5.76 -5.15
C SER A 235 -11.49 -7.20 -5.05
N ASP A 236 -12.43 -8.16 -5.01
CA ASP A 236 -12.17 -9.61 -5.09
C ASP A 236 -11.53 -10.08 -6.39
N LEU A 237 -11.47 -9.23 -7.41
CA LEU A 237 -10.64 -9.49 -8.59
C LEU A 237 -9.18 -9.10 -8.37
N GLY A 238 -8.93 -8.12 -7.50
CA GLY A 238 -7.62 -7.62 -7.15
C GLY A 238 -7.00 -8.42 -6.02
N TYR A 239 -6.56 -7.75 -4.95
CA TYR A 239 -5.74 -8.37 -3.90
C TYR A 239 -6.51 -9.06 -2.75
N THR A 240 -7.85 -9.00 -2.71
CA THR A 240 -8.60 -9.65 -1.64
C THR A 240 -8.71 -11.15 -1.90
N ASN A 241 -8.30 -11.94 -0.91
CA ASN A 241 -8.29 -13.39 -0.99
C ASN A 241 -9.31 -14.00 -0.03
N SER A 242 -10.19 -14.85 -0.56
CA SER A 242 -11.23 -15.55 0.20
C SER A 242 -10.68 -16.43 1.32
N ALA A 243 -9.48 -17.01 1.17
CA ALA A 243 -8.86 -17.83 2.22
C ALA A 243 -8.54 -17.03 3.50
N GLN A 244 -8.38 -15.70 3.38
CA GLN A 244 -8.16 -14.82 4.53
C GLN A 244 -9.46 -14.24 5.10
N SER A 245 -10.60 -14.38 4.41
CA SER A 245 -11.89 -13.85 4.89
C SER A 245 -12.35 -14.47 6.21
N VAL A 246 -11.87 -15.68 6.53
CA VAL A 246 -12.13 -16.37 7.81
C VAL A 246 -11.32 -15.79 8.98
N LEU A 247 -10.29 -14.97 8.71
CA LEU A 247 -9.43 -14.41 9.74
C LEU A 247 -10.15 -13.30 10.50
N LYS A 248 -10.37 -13.53 11.79
CA LYS A 248 -11.00 -12.59 12.72
C LYS A 248 -9.95 -11.81 13.52
N ILE A 249 -9.19 -10.98 12.82
CA ILE A 249 -8.18 -10.11 13.44
C ILE A 249 -8.86 -8.82 13.89
N GLY A 250 -8.84 -8.57 15.21
CA GLY A 250 -9.45 -7.38 15.80
C GLY A 250 -8.52 -6.17 15.84
N PHE A 251 -9.11 -4.97 15.90
CA PHE A 251 -8.41 -3.68 15.89
C PHE A 251 -8.74 -2.81 17.12
N ASN A 252 -9.15 -3.43 18.24
CA ASN A 252 -9.48 -2.68 19.46
C ASN A 252 -8.26 -2.41 20.33
N SER A 253 -7.25 -3.29 20.31
CA SER A 253 -5.99 -3.12 21.02
C SER A 253 -4.85 -3.84 20.30
N ILE A 254 -3.61 -3.51 20.67
CA ILE A 254 -2.42 -4.19 20.15
C ILE A 254 -2.40 -5.68 20.48
N ASP A 255 -2.79 -6.06 21.70
CA ASP A 255 -2.83 -7.46 22.11
C ASP A 255 -3.84 -8.25 21.27
N GLN A 256 -5.05 -7.72 21.09
CA GLN A 256 -6.07 -8.37 20.27
C GLN A 256 -5.58 -8.59 18.83
N TYR A 257 -4.89 -7.60 18.25
CA TYR A 257 -4.32 -7.70 16.92
C TYR A 257 -3.22 -8.76 16.83
N LEU A 258 -2.27 -8.73 17.79
CA LEU A 258 -1.13 -9.66 17.82
C LEU A 258 -1.57 -11.10 18.07
N ASP A 259 -2.56 -11.31 18.94
CA ASP A 259 -3.13 -12.63 19.21
C ASP A 259 -3.84 -13.18 17.96
N GLY A 260 -4.67 -12.36 17.31
CA GLY A 260 -5.34 -12.75 16.06
C GLY A 260 -4.36 -13.06 14.92
N LEU A 261 -3.27 -12.29 14.81
CA LEU A 261 -2.22 -12.53 13.82
C LEU A 261 -1.43 -13.82 14.13
N SER A 262 -1.08 -14.05 15.40
CA SER A 262 -0.41 -15.26 15.87
C SER A 262 -1.26 -16.51 15.56
N ASP A 263 -2.56 -16.45 15.86
CA ASP A 263 -3.51 -17.52 15.56
C ASP A 263 -3.58 -17.79 14.05
N ALA A 264 -3.67 -16.75 13.22
CA ALA A 264 -3.74 -16.87 11.76
C ALA A 264 -2.50 -17.58 11.16
N ILE A 265 -1.31 -17.29 11.68
CA ILE A 265 -0.05 -17.88 11.18
C ILE A 265 0.11 -19.32 11.64
N ARG A 266 -0.51 -19.70 12.76
CA ARG A 266 -0.48 -21.06 13.30
C ARG A 266 -1.60 -21.95 12.77
N HIS A 267 -2.63 -21.37 12.18
CA HIS A 267 -3.81 -22.10 11.72
C HIS A 267 -3.53 -22.89 10.43
N PRO A 268 -3.60 -24.23 10.43
CA PRO A 268 -3.41 -25.03 9.22
C PRO A 268 -4.50 -24.75 8.18
N SER A 269 -4.16 -24.80 6.88
CA SER A 269 -5.13 -24.73 5.79
C SER A 269 -5.22 -26.07 5.08
N GLU A 270 -6.41 -26.67 5.04
CA GLU A 270 -6.65 -27.91 4.28
C GLU A 270 -6.40 -27.73 2.77
N GLU A 271 -6.67 -26.54 2.25
CA GLU A 271 -6.43 -26.19 0.86
C GLU A 271 -4.93 -26.15 0.56
N PHE A 272 -4.16 -25.41 1.37
CA PHE A 272 -2.73 -25.24 1.14
C PHE A 272 -1.92 -26.49 1.51
N ALA A 273 -2.43 -27.35 2.40
CA ALA A 273 -1.84 -28.66 2.67
C ALA A 273 -1.78 -29.55 1.42
N LYS A 274 -2.77 -29.46 0.52
CA LYS A 274 -2.81 -30.25 -0.74
C LYS A 274 -1.67 -29.91 -1.70
N ILE A 275 -1.12 -28.69 -1.63
CA ILE A 275 0.02 -28.26 -2.45
C ILE A 275 1.30 -29.02 -2.04
N GLY A 276 1.40 -29.37 -0.75
CA GLY A 276 2.61 -29.88 -0.10
C GLY A 276 3.60 -28.77 0.24
N VAL A 277 4.40 -28.94 1.30
CA VAL A 277 5.46 -27.98 1.69
C VAL A 277 6.76 -28.26 0.93
N LYS A 278 7.22 -29.52 0.98
CA LYS A 278 8.37 -30.02 0.22
C LYS A 278 7.94 -31.30 -0.51
N VAL A 279 8.02 -31.31 -1.84
CA VAL A 279 7.57 -32.43 -2.68
C VAL A 279 8.67 -32.78 -3.65
N ASP A 280 9.05 -34.06 -3.71
CA ASP A 280 10.15 -34.56 -4.54
C ASP A 280 11.49 -33.84 -4.28
N GLY A 281 11.71 -33.40 -3.04
CA GLY A 281 12.92 -32.67 -2.63
C GLY A 281 12.86 -31.15 -2.79
N GLU A 282 11.86 -30.63 -3.49
CA GLU A 282 11.72 -29.20 -3.79
C GLU A 282 10.68 -28.52 -2.90
N TYR A 283 11.01 -27.35 -2.36
CA TYR A 283 10.06 -26.55 -1.59
C TYR A 283 9.06 -25.84 -2.51
N ARG A 284 7.79 -25.85 -2.09
CA ARG A 284 6.67 -25.23 -2.81
C ARG A 284 6.06 -24.04 -2.06
N GLN A 285 6.27 -23.98 -0.75
CA GLN A 285 5.79 -22.92 0.14
C GLN A 285 6.55 -23.05 1.47
N LEU A 286 6.52 -22.00 2.30
CA LEU A 286 7.20 -22.01 3.60
C LEU A 286 6.53 -22.94 4.62
N ASN A 287 5.20 -23.00 4.61
CA ASN A 287 4.39 -23.92 5.42
C ASN A 287 3.00 -24.08 4.75
N SER A 288 2.10 -24.84 5.36
CA SER A 288 0.73 -25.07 4.88
C SER A 288 -0.34 -24.41 5.76
N ASN A 289 0.02 -23.35 6.50
CA ASN A 289 -0.91 -22.58 7.32
C ASN A 289 -1.62 -21.51 6.49
N ILE A 290 -2.71 -20.92 7.00
CA ILE A 290 -3.47 -19.85 6.31
C ILE A 290 -2.52 -18.74 5.86
N LEU A 291 -1.57 -18.34 6.70
CA LEU A 291 -0.48 -17.41 6.34
C LEU A 291 0.87 -18.13 6.43
N GLN A 292 1.73 -17.97 5.43
CA GLN A 292 3.12 -18.43 5.50
C GLN A 292 3.90 -17.65 6.56
N ILE A 293 3.74 -16.32 6.54
CA ILE A 293 4.36 -15.35 7.44
C ILE A 293 3.43 -14.15 7.58
N GLU A 294 3.69 -13.28 8.57
CA GLU A 294 2.88 -12.08 8.86
C GLU A 294 2.65 -11.16 7.65
N ASN A 295 3.64 -11.07 6.75
CA ASN A 295 3.58 -10.20 5.58
C ASN A 295 2.47 -10.61 4.59
N GLU A 296 1.98 -11.86 4.66
CA GLU A 296 0.92 -12.38 3.79
C GLU A 296 -0.47 -11.83 4.16
N LEU A 297 -0.66 -11.29 5.37
CA LEU A 297 -1.96 -10.76 5.81
C LEU A 297 -2.36 -9.54 4.98
N TYR A 298 -3.27 -9.68 4.03
CA TYR A 298 -3.75 -8.53 3.28
C TYR A 298 -4.63 -7.63 4.17
N ALA A 299 -4.23 -6.37 4.30
CA ALA A 299 -4.99 -5.37 5.05
C ALA A 299 -4.84 -3.99 4.37
N PRO A 300 -5.90 -3.18 4.32
CA PRO A 300 -5.88 -1.85 3.70
C PRO A 300 -5.06 -0.82 4.50
N ILE A 301 -4.83 -1.11 5.79
CA ILE A 301 -3.94 -0.36 6.69
C ILE A 301 -3.30 -1.33 7.69
N ARG A 302 -2.03 -1.12 8.04
CA ARG A 302 -1.31 -1.95 9.03
C ARG A 302 -0.62 -1.10 10.11
N PRO A 303 -0.63 -1.52 11.38
CA PRO A 303 0.26 -0.97 12.40
C PRO A 303 1.69 -1.48 12.17
N LYS A 304 2.69 -0.62 12.35
CA LYS A 304 4.08 -0.94 12.04
C LYS A 304 5.03 -0.40 13.09
N ARG A 305 6.19 -1.05 13.15
CA ARG A 305 7.37 -0.64 13.90
C ARG A 305 8.61 -1.15 13.17
N VAL A 306 9.66 -0.34 13.17
CA VAL A 306 10.93 -0.75 12.57
C VAL A 306 11.48 -1.95 13.34
N SER A 307 11.67 -3.05 12.62
CA SER A 307 12.16 -4.32 13.18
C SER A 307 13.69 -4.27 13.30
N LYS A 308 14.23 -4.85 14.38
CA LYS A 308 15.67 -5.12 14.51
C LYS A 308 16.06 -6.27 13.57
N SER A 309 17.35 -6.43 13.31
CA SER A 309 17.83 -7.56 12.49
C SER A 309 17.38 -8.90 13.09
N GLY A 310 16.72 -9.73 12.27
CA GLY A 310 16.15 -11.02 12.69
C GLY A 310 14.86 -10.95 13.50
N GLU A 311 14.34 -9.74 13.78
CA GLU A 311 13.09 -9.56 14.53
C GLU A 311 11.89 -9.62 13.58
N LYS A 312 10.83 -10.33 14.00
CA LYS A 312 9.58 -10.39 13.24
C LYS A 312 8.74 -9.13 13.48
N PRO A 313 7.86 -8.73 12.53
CA PRO A 313 7.04 -7.54 12.71
C PRO A 313 6.16 -7.59 13.98
N SER A 314 5.59 -8.74 14.33
CA SER A 314 4.77 -8.93 15.54
C SER A 314 5.58 -8.77 16.81
N ASP A 315 6.84 -9.24 16.79
CA ASP A 315 7.75 -9.13 17.94
C ASP A 315 8.20 -7.68 18.12
N ALA A 316 8.46 -6.97 17.02
CA ALA A 316 8.75 -5.55 17.06
C ALA A 316 7.58 -4.76 17.69
N LEU A 317 6.34 -5.00 17.22
CA LEU A 317 5.13 -4.41 17.78
C LEU A 317 4.94 -4.77 19.26
N ARG A 318 5.12 -6.04 19.65
CA ARG A 318 5.02 -6.47 21.05
C ARG A 318 6.04 -5.78 21.94
N ARG A 319 7.26 -5.56 21.42
CA ARG A 319 8.36 -4.93 22.16
C ARG A 319 8.14 -3.44 22.40
N GLY A 320 7.66 -2.71 21.39
CA GLY A 320 7.67 -1.25 21.42
C GLY A 320 6.34 -0.57 21.15
N GLY A 321 5.25 -1.31 20.99
CA GLY A 321 3.98 -0.73 20.54
C GLY A 321 4.04 -0.25 19.08
N VAL A 322 3.01 0.49 18.66
CA VAL A 322 2.92 1.02 17.29
C VAL A 322 3.79 2.27 17.14
N GLU A 323 4.63 2.30 16.10
CA GLU A 323 5.50 3.45 15.79
C GLU A 323 4.88 4.33 14.71
N TYR A 324 4.38 3.70 13.64
CA TYR A 324 3.77 4.31 12.48
C TYR A 324 2.69 3.40 11.88
N ILE A 325 1.92 3.92 10.92
CA ILE A 325 0.95 3.14 10.15
C ILE A 325 1.34 3.10 8.68
N GLU A 326 0.97 2.03 8.01
CA GLU A 326 1.17 1.82 6.57
C GLU A 326 -0.20 1.76 5.90
N VAL A 327 -0.56 2.79 5.14
CA VAL A 327 -1.78 2.85 4.32
C VAL A 327 -1.51 2.18 2.98
N ARG A 328 -2.26 1.12 2.64
CA ARG A 328 -2.00 0.24 1.48
C ARG A 328 -3.05 0.32 0.38
N SER A 329 -4.04 1.20 0.55
CA SER A 329 -5.22 1.29 -0.33
C SER A 329 -5.08 2.28 -1.49
N LEU A 330 -3.91 2.91 -1.68
CA LEU A 330 -3.70 3.81 -2.81
C LEU A 330 -3.38 3.01 -4.07
N ASP A 331 -4.12 3.31 -5.12
CA ASP A 331 -3.73 2.94 -6.47
C ASP A 331 -2.59 3.85 -6.95
N VAL A 332 -1.78 3.36 -7.88
CA VAL A 332 -0.82 4.18 -8.63
C VAL A 332 -1.59 5.30 -9.34
N ASN A 333 -1.22 6.56 -9.08
CA ASN A 333 -1.77 7.71 -9.78
C ASN A 333 -1.23 7.74 -11.23
N PRO A 334 -2.08 7.50 -12.24
CA PRO A 334 -1.65 7.42 -13.63
C PRO A 334 -1.27 8.77 -14.20
N PHE A 335 -1.62 9.88 -13.53
CA PHE A 335 -1.35 11.24 -13.97
C PHE A 335 -0.06 11.82 -13.33
N SER A 336 0.71 10.99 -12.63
CA SER A 336 2.03 11.33 -12.07
C SER A 336 3.10 10.37 -12.59
N ALA A 337 4.25 10.90 -13.03
CA ALA A 337 5.39 10.10 -13.48
C ALA A 337 5.97 9.18 -12.38
N VAL A 338 5.66 9.48 -11.12
CA VAL A 338 6.11 8.74 -9.93
C VAL A 338 4.97 8.05 -9.18
N GLY A 339 3.75 8.02 -9.75
CA GLY A 339 2.61 7.29 -9.19
C GLY A 339 1.92 7.93 -7.98
N LEU A 340 2.34 9.12 -7.54
CA LEU A 340 1.75 9.90 -6.43
C LEU A 340 1.99 11.41 -6.69
N ASN A 341 1.15 12.29 -6.13
CA ASN A 341 1.38 13.74 -6.13
C ASN A 341 1.24 14.36 -4.73
N GLU A 342 1.62 15.63 -4.60
CA GLU A 342 1.58 16.33 -3.29
C GLU A 342 0.16 16.46 -2.73
N ASP A 343 -0.86 16.65 -3.57
CA ASP A 343 -2.24 16.82 -3.12
C ASP A 343 -2.77 15.54 -2.46
N GLN A 344 -2.39 14.37 -2.99
CA GLN A 344 -2.69 13.07 -2.36
C GLN A 344 -2.01 12.95 -1.00
N VAL A 345 -0.73 13.36 -0.89
CA VAL A 345 0.00 13.36 0.40
C VAL A 345 -0.69 14.28 1.40
N ARG A 346 -1.06 15.51 0.98
CA ARG A 346 -1.75 16.48 1.84
C ARG A 346 -3.12 15.98 2.30
N PHE A 347 -3.88 15.33 1.42
CA PHE A 347 -5.14 14.71 1.83
C PHE A 347 -4.91 13.61 2.87
N LEU A 348 -3.89 12.76 2.71
CA LEU A 348 -3.60 11.70 3.67
C LEU A 348 -3.19 12.28 5.03
N ASP A 349 -2.39 13.35 5.06
CA ASP A 349 -2.08 14.06 6.30
C ASP A 349 -3.35 14.55 7.01
N LEU A 350 -4.27 15.18 6.27
CA LEU A 350 -5.55 15.66 6.79
C LEU A 350 -6.41 14.50 7.31
N PHE A 351 -6.60 13.47 6.49
CA PHE A 351 -7.47 12.33 6.78
C PHE A 351 -6.96 11.51 7.96
N LEU A 352 -5.65 11.24 8.02
CA LEU A 352 -5.05 10.47 9.12
C LEU A 352 -5.04 11.28 10.43
N THR A 353 -4.79 12.59 10.37
CA THR A 353 -4.95 13.48 11.52
C THR A 353 -6.39 13.49 12.02
N TRP A 354 -7.36 13.60 11.11
CA TRP A 354 -8.77 13.53 11.46
C TRP A 354 -9.14 12.19 12.09
N ALA A 355 -8.71 11.08 11.50
CA ALA A 355 -8.96 9.74 12.02
C ALA A 355 -8.37 9.52 13.43
N ALA A 356 -7.23 10.14 13.74
CA ALA A 356 -6.62 10.09 15.08
C ALA A 356 -7.37 10.94 16.12
N LEU A 357 -7.96 12.07 15.72
CA LEU A 357 -8.64 13.00 16.61
C LEU A 357 -10.12 12.67 16.79
N SER A 358 -10.74 12.02 15.82
CA SER A 358 -12.15 11.63 15.86
C SER A 358 -12.41 10.51 16.86
N ASP A 359 -13.62 10.49 17.40
CA ASP A 359 -14.06 9.40 18.26
C ASP A 359 -14.01 8.06 17.51
N SER A 360 -13.64 7.02 18.26
CA SER A 360 -13.41 5.70 17.68
C SER A 360 -13.89 4.63 18.63
N ASP A 361 -15.19 4.37 18.60
CA ASP A 361 -15.78 3.27 19.36
C ASP A 361 -15.05 1.95 19.03
N PRO A 362 -15.06 0.97 19.95
CA PRO A 362 -14.64 -0.39 19.61
C PRO A 362 -15.41 -0.92 18.39
N MET A 363 -14.81 -1.86 17.69
CA MET A 363 -15.38 -2.48 16.50
C MET A 363 -15.33 -3.99 16.69
N ASP A 364 -16.49 -4.64 16.63
CA ASP A 364 -16.55 -6.10 16.55
C ASP A 364 -16.51 -6.58 15.09
N ASN A 365 -16.52 -7.91 14.89
CA ASN A 365 -16.45 -8.49 13.54
C ASN A 365 -17.68 -8.14 12.69
N CYS A 366 -18.87 -8.03 13.29
CA CYS A 366 -20.09 -7.70 12.56
C CYS A 366 -20.02 -6.25 12.08
N GLU A 367 -19.61 -5.32 12.94
CA GLU A 367 -19.37 -3.94 12.55
C GLU A 367 -18.31 -3.82 11.46
N LEU A 368 -17.18 -4.53 11.58
CA LEU A 368 -16.14 -4.53 10.56
C LEU A 368 -16.67 -4.96 9.19
N GLU A 369 -17.50 -6.01 9.13
CA GLU A 369 -18.16 -6.45 7.90
C GLU A 369 -19.08 -5.36 7.31
N CYS A 370 -19.88 -4.68 8.13
CA CYS A 370 -20.72 -3.57 7.69
C CYS A 370 -19.90 -2.40 7.12
N TRP A 371 -18.73 -2.10 7.68
CA TRP A 371 -17.83 -1.09 7.12
C TRP A 371 -17.20 -1.56 5.82
N ARG A 372 -16.78 -2.83 5.71
CA ARG A 372 -16.27 -3.44 4.47
C ARG A 372 -17.31 -3.40 3.33
N ASP A 373 -18.59 -3.55 3.64
CA ASP A 373 -19.66 -3.40 2.64
C ASP A 373 -19.67 -1.98 2.01
N ASN A 374 -19.44 -0.92 2.80
CA ASN A 374 -19.28 0.43 2.23
C ASN A 374 -18.06 0.54 1.32
N TRP A 375 -16.93 -0.05 1.71
CA TRP A 375 -15.75 -0.10 0.85
C TRP A 375 -16.07 -0.79 -0.48
N ASN A 376 -16.69 -1.96 -0.45
CA ASN A 376 -17.06 -2.72 -1.64
C ASN A 376 -17.97 -1.92 -2.57
N LYS A 377 -18.99 -1.24 -2.02
CA LYS A 377 -19.86 -0.33 -2.79
C LYS A 377 -19.06 0.80 -3.46
N VAL A 378 -18.17 1.46 -2.73
CA VAL A 378 -17.34 2.54 -3.30
C VAL A 378 -16.37 2.02 -4.36
N ILE A 379 -15.82 0.83 -4.16
CA ILE A 379 -14.91 0.17 -5.11
C ILE A 379 -15.63 -0.11 -6.44
N VAL A 380 -16.81 -0.73 -6.41
CA VAL A 380 -17.50 -1.18 -7.63
C VAL A 380 -18.38 -0.11 -8.28
N SER A 381 -18.92 0.84 -7.50
CA SER A 381 -19.88 1.84 -7.97
C SER A 381 -19.74 3.22 -7.31
N GLY A 382 -18.58 3.56 -6.73
CA GLY A 382 -18.36 4.82 -6.00
C GLY A 382 -18.63 6.10 -6.78
N ARG A 383 -18.58 6.07 -8.12
CA ARG A 383 -18.95 7.24 -8.96
C ARG A 383 -20.44 7.36 -9.25
N GLU A 384 -21.27 6.45 -8.75
CA GLU A 384 -22.73 6.55 -8.85
C GLU A 384 -23.25 7.67 -7.93
N LYS A 385 -23.93 8.66 -8.52
CA LYS A 385 -24.51 9.78 -7.75
C LYS A 385 -25.66 9.25 -6.89
N GLY A 386 -25.63 9.56 -5.59
CA GLY A 386 -26.64 9.08 -4.65
C GLY A 386 -26.39 7.66 -4.14
N LEU A 387 -25.20 7.08 -4.34
CA LEU A 387 -24.80 5.82 -3.73
C LEU A 387 -25.01 5.89 -2.21
N MET A 388 -25.83 4.99 -1.67
CA MET A 388 -26.15 4.97 -0.25
C MET A 388 -25.16 4.11 0.53
N LEU A 389 -24.56 4.70 1.56
CA LEU A 389 -23.67 4.04 2.51
C LEU A 389 -24.35 3.91 3.87
N GLN A 390 -23.88 2.97 4.67
CA GLN A 390 -24.50 2.54 5.93
C GLN A 390 -23.55 2.85 7.10
N ILE A 391 -23.95 3.68 8.07
CA ILE A 391 -23.12 4.02 9.23
C ILE A 391 -23.21 2.91 10.27
N GLY A 392 -22.25 1.98 10.27
CA GLY A 392 -22.26 0.79 11.13
C GLY A 392 -23.47 -0.10 10.85
N CYS A 393 -23.61 -1.22 11.56
CA CYS A 393 -24.69 -2.16 11.23
C CYS A 393 -26.10 -1.68 11.56
N GLN A 394 -26.25 -0.69 12.45
CA GLN A 394 -27.54 -0.21 12.96
C GLN A 394 -27.76 1.30 12.83
N GLY A 395 -26.83 2.04 12.24
CA GLY A 395 -26.96 3.48 12.09
C GLY A 395 -27.79 3.91 10.89
N GLU A 396 -27.77 5.21 10.62
CA GLU A 396 -28.45 5.81 9.48
C GLU A 396 -27.77 5.46 8.15
N ARG A 397 -28.54 5.60 7.06
CA ARG A 397 -28.02 5.58 5.70
C ARG A 397 -27.87 7.00 5.20
N LEU A 398 -26.70 7.33 4.68
CA LEU A 398 -26.42 8.60 4.03
C LEU A 398 -25.96 8.36 2.60
N SER A 399 -26.20 9.32 1.72
CA SER A 399 -25.53 9.31 0.43
C SER A 399 -24.02 9.48 0.66
N LEU A 400 -23.20 8.93 -0.24
CA LEU A 400 -21.76 9.13 -0.25
C LEU A 400 -21.42 10.62 -0.19
N GLN A 401 -22.15 11.44 -0.94
CA GLN A 401 -21.97 12.89 -1.01
C GLN A 401 -22.21 13.56 0.34
N ASP A 402 -23.38 13.33 0.94
CA ASP A 402 -23.73 13.95 2.23
C ASP A 402 -22.74 13.55 3.31
N TRP A 403 -22.30 12.28 3.30
CA TRP A 403 -21.36 11.79 4.29
C TRP A 403 -19.96 12.35 4.08
N ALA A 404 -19.46 12.42 2.85
CA ALA A 404 -18.18 13.05 2.53
C ALA A 404 -18.19 14.53 2.94
N HIS A 405 -19.21 15.31 2.56
CA HIS A 405 -19.36 16.71 2.96
C HIS A 405 -19.34 16.89 4.48
N ARG A 406 -20.00 16.00 5.24
CA ARG A 406 -19.96 16.01 6.71
C ARG A 406 -18.55 15.84 7.27
N VAL A 407 -17.74 14.95 6.69
CA VAL A 407 -16.33 14.77 7.11
C VAL A 407 -15.47 15.99 6.74
N PHE A 408 -15.69 16.57 5.56
CA PHE A 408 -14.91 17.73 5.09
C PHE A 408 -15.09 18.98 5.96
N VAL A 409 -16.21 19.13 6.68
CA VAL A 409 -16.37 20.20 7.69
C VAL A 409 -15.25 20.17 8.74
N GLU A 410 -14.85 18.98 9.18
CA GLU A 410 -13.78 18.80 10.18
C GLU A 410 -12.39 18.78 9.53
N LEU A 411 -12.24 18.20 8.32
CA LEU A 411 -10.98 18.27 7.57
C LEU A 411 -10.55 19.72 7.29
N ARG A 412 -11.50 20.60 6.96
CA ARG A 412 -11.22 22.04 6.77
C ARG A 412 -10.70 22.72 8.03
N GLN A 413 -11.18 22.32 9.22
CA GLN A 413 -10.67 22.87 10.48
C GLN A 413 -9.21 22.47 10.70
N ILE A 414 -8.84 21.23 10.35
CA ILE A 414 -7.45 20.78 10.41
C ILE A 414 -6.60 21.51 9.36
N ALA A 415 -7.08 21.60 8.11
CA ALA A 415 -6.38 22.29 7.04
C ALA A 415 -6.05 23.75 7.39
N GLN A 416 -6.98 24.45 8.05
CA GLN A 416 -6.74 25.79 8.58
C GLN A 416 -5.60 25.84 9.59
N GLN A 417 -5.52 24.89 10.54
CA GLN A 417 -4.42 24.84 11.51
C GLN A 417 -3.07 24.52 10.84
N MET A 418 -3.07 23.57 9.90
CA MET A 418 -1.87 23.18 9.16
C MET A 418 -1.34 24.35 8.31
N ASP A 419 -2.21 25.04 7.57
CA ASP A 419 -1.84 26.19 6.73
C ASP A 419 -1.41 27.41 7.55
N MET A 420 -2.03 27.67 8.71
CA MET A 420 -1.58 28.73 9.63
C MET A 420 -0.14 28.50 10.09
N THR A 421 0.25 27.23 10.26
CA THR A 421 1.58 26.84 10.74
C THR A 421 2.60 26.85 9.60
N ALA A 422 2.26 26.24 8.46
CA ALA A 422 3.14 26.12 7.29
C ALA A 422 3.30 27.43 6.49
N GLY A 423 2.28 28.29 6.54
CA GLY A 423 2.12 29.44 5.65
C GLY A 423 1.48 29.04 4.32
N GLY A 424 0.64 29.93 3.76
CA GLY A 424 -0.08 29.69 2.51
C GLY A 424 -1.47 29.09 2.72
N SER A 425 -1.94 28.34 1.73
CA SER A 425 -3.31 27.76 1.68
C SER A 425 -3.36 26.33 1.13
N ALA A 426 -2.21 25.65 1.03
CA ALA A 426 -2.09 24.41 0.26
C ALA A 426 -3.03 23.29 0.76
N TYR A 427 -3.22 23.13 2.08
CA TYR A 427 -4.14 22.13 2.60
C TYR A 427 -5.61 22.52 2.39
N GLN A 428 -5.94 23.80 2.53
CA GLN A 428 -7.29 24.30 2.23
C GLN A 428 -7.61 24.22 0.74
N ASP A 429 -6.64 24.43 -0.14
CA ASP A 429 -6.80 24.32 -1.60
C ASP A 429 -7.09 22.87 -2.02
N VAL A 430 -6.43 21.88 -1.39
CA VAL A 430 -6.76 20.46 -1.55
C VAL A 430 -8.19 20.17 -1.09
N CYS A 431 -8.62 20.72 0.05
CA CYS A 431 -10.02 20.56 0.49
C CYS A 431 -11.00 21.13 -0.55
N ASN A 432 -10.77 22.37 -0.98
CA ASN A 432 -11.59 23.05 -1.97
C ASN A 432 -11.70 22.24 -3.27
N GLN A 433 -10.58 21.69 -3.75
CA GLN A 433 -10.56 20.88 -4.95
C GLN A 433 -11.36 19.58 -4.76
N LEU A 434 -11.08 18.79 -3.72
CA LEU A 434 -11.70 17.49 -3.52
C LEU A 434 -13.20 17.59 -3.22
N GLU A 435 -13.66 18.65 -2.56
CA GLU A 435 -15.11 18.87 -2.41
C GLU A 435 -15.83 19.07 -3.74
N THR A 436 -15.20 19.68 -4.73
CA THR A 436 -15.80 19.74 -6.08
C THR A 436 -15.93 18.34 -6.72
N TRP A 437 -15.07 17.39 -6.35
CA TRP A 437 -15.10 16.02 -6.87
C TRP A 437 -16.22 15.21 -6.24
N ILE A 438 -16.61 15.51 -4.99
CA ILE A 438 -17.76 14.88 -4.31
C ILE A 438 -19.03 15.02 -5.15
N ASP A 439 -19.29 16.24 -5.63
CA ASP A 439 -20.50 16.56 -6.40
C ASP A 439 -20.36 16.24 -7.91
N ASN A 440 -19.11 16.08 -8.37
CA ASN A 440 -18.75 15.78 -9.75
C ASN A 440 -17.81 14.56 -9.82
N PRO A 441 -18.33 13.33 -9.64
CA PRO A 441 -17.49 12.13 -9.52
C PRO A 441 -16.60 11.82 -10.72
N GLU A 442 -16.89 12.39 -11.90
CA GLU A 442 -16.03 12.24 -13.09
C GLU A 442 -14.71 13.02 -12.98
N LEU A 443 -14.57 13.93 -12.00
CA LEU A 443 -13.30 14.58 -11.67
C LEU A 443 -12.36 13.70 -10.84
N THR A 444 -12.85 12.61 -10.24
CA THR A 444 -11.99 11.65 -9.53
C THR A 444 -10.99 10.98 -10.48
N ILE A 445 -9.89 10.45 -9.95
CA ILE A 445 -8.86 9.82 -10.79
C ILE A 445 -9.46 8.68 -11.64
N SER A 446 -10.34 7.87 -11.07
CA SER A 446 -11.03 6.79 -11.81
C SER A 446 -11.94 7.30 -12.92
N GLY A 447 -12.63 8.43 -12.72
CA GLY A 447 -13.45 9.07 -13.75
C GLY A 447 -12.59 9.54 -14.93
N GLN A 448 -11.54 10.29 -14.63
CA GLN A 448 -10.58 10.79 -15.63
C GLN A 448 -9.90 9.64 -16.39
N LEU A 449 -9.44 8.60 -15.69
CA LEU A 449 -8.77 7.46 -16.30
C LEU A 449 -9.72 6.64 -17.19
N LEU A 450 -10.97 6.46 -16.79
CA LEU A 450 -11.95 5.73 -17.61
C LEU A 450 -12.28 6.51 -18.89
N GLU A 451 -12.43 7.83 -18.82
CA GLU A 451 -12.65 8.66 -20.02
C GLU A 451 -11.44 8.60 -20.97
N LEU A 452 -10.21 8.72 -20.46
CA LEU A 452 -9.01 8.56 -21.28
C LEU A 452 -8.89 7.14 -21.87
N THR A 453 -9.33 6.12 -21.13
CA THR A 453 -9.40 4.73 -21.61
C THR A 453 -10.36 4.59 -22.77
N LYS A 454 -11.52 5.26 -22.72
CA LYS A 454 -12.49 5.27 -23.83
C LYS A 454 -11.93 6.01 -25.05
N GLU A 455 -11.32 7.18 -24.83
CA GLU A 455 -10.73 8.01 -25.88
C GLU A 455 -9.64 7.25 -26.67
N LEU A 456 -8.71 6.60 -25.97
CA LEU A 456 -7.64 5.85 -26.61
C LEU A 456 -8.08 4.45 -27.10
N GLY A 457 -9.22 3.96 -26.64
CA GLY A 457 -9.79 2.67 -27.04
C GLY A 457 -9.16 1.47 -26.32
N GLY A 458 -8.81 1.61 -25.04
CA GLY A 458 -8.34 0.53 -24.17
C GLY A 458 -7.23 0.91 -23.19
N LEU A 459 -7.21 0.26 -22.03
CA LEU A 459 -6.31 0.57 -20.90
C LEU A 459 -4.84 0.34 -21.27
N GLY A 460 -4.55 -0.69 -22.06
CA GLY A 460 -3.19 -0.98 -22.52
C GLY A 460 -2.58 0.17 -23.32
N LYS A 461 -3.39 0.86 -24.14
CA LYS A 461 -2.93 2.02 -24.90
C LYS A 461 -2.66 3.21 -23.99
N VAL A 462 -3.52 3.45 -23.00
CA VAL A 462 -3.29 4.48 -21.97
C VAL A 462 -1.95 4.24 -21.28
N GLY A 463 -1.71 3.03 -20.79
CA GLY A 463 -0.46 2.67 -20.11
C GLY A 463 0.77 2.84 -21.01
N CYS A 464 0.70 2.46 -22.29
CA CYS A 464 1.80 2.68 -23.23
C CYS A 464 2.04 4.18 -23.51
N THR A 465 0.98 4.97 -23.75
CA THR A 465 1.09 6.41 -24.01
C THR A 465 1.70 7.16 -22.84
N LEU A 466 1.19 6.90 -21.62
CA LEU A 466 1.69 7.54 -20.40
C LEU A 466 3.09 7.02 -20.03
N GLY A 467 3.35 5.72 -20.16
CA GLY A 467 4.66 5.15 -19.86
C GLY A 467 5.78 5.66 -20.79
N MET A 468 5.47 5.93 -22.06
CA MET A 468 6.40 6.61 -22.97
C MET A 468 6.67 8.06 -22.51
N LYS A 469 5.62 8.82 -22.21
CA LYS A 469 5.75 10.19 -21.71
C LYS A 469 6.60 10.24 -20.43
N TYR A 470 6.32 9.36 -19.46
CA TYR A 470 7.00 9.35 -18.18
C TYR A 470 8.42 8.80 -18.23
N ARG A 471 8.73 7.93 -19.19
CA ARG A 471 10.14 7.60 -19.47
C ARG A 471 10.92 8.86 -19.82
N ASP A 472 10.40 9.67 -20.74
CA ASP A 472 11.12 10.85 -21.22
C ASP A 472 11.21 11.92 -20.13
N GLU A 473 10.15 12.12 -19.34
CA GLU A 473 10.17 12.99 -18.15
C GLU A 473 11.19 12.50 -17.11
N ASN A 474 11.20 11.22 -16.78
CA ASN A 474 12.13 10.65 -15.80
C ASN A 474 13.57 10.74 -16.30
N LEU A 475 13.86 10.55 -17.59
CA LEU A 475 15.22 10.72 -18.14
C LEU A 475 15.67 12.18 -18.17
N ALA A 476 14.75 13.13 -18.34
CA ALA A 476 15.03 14.57 -18.36
C ALA A 476 15.10 15.20 -16.96
N HIS A 477 14.60 14.51 -15.92
CA HIS A 477 14.65 14.95 -14.53
C HIS A 477 16.10 15.13 -14.08
N GLY A 478 16.37 16.22 -13.36
CA GLY A 478 17.64 16.45 -12.69
C GLY A 478 17.50 16.18 -11.19
N TYR A 479 18.50 15.54 -10.60
CA TYR A 479 18.52 15.24 -9.16
C TYR A 479 18.19 16.45 -8.28
N GLN A 480 17.37 16.24 -7.25
CA GLN A 480 16.90 17.27 -6.31
C GLN A 480 17.28 16.99 -4.85
N TYR A 481 17.34 15.71 -4.46
CA TYR A 481 17.67 15.26 -3.11
C TYR A 481 18.94 14.41 -3.08
N TYR A 482 19.01 13.39 -3.96
CA TYR A 482 20.19 12.54 -4.09
C TYR A 482 21.16 13.13 -5.12
N SER A 483 22.25 12.41 -5.39
CA SER A 483 23.12 12.64 -6.52
C SER A 483 23.36 11.31 -7.25
N GLN A 484 23.81 11.38 -8.51
CA GLN A 484 24.21 10.17 -9.23
C GLN A 484 25.25 9.36 -8.44
N ASP A 485 26.29 10.00 -7.91
CA ASP A 485 27.34 9.33 -7.12
C ASP A 485 26.78 8.62 -5.87
N THR A 486 25.78 9.21 -5.23
CA THR A 486 25.11 8.62 -4.06
C THR A 486 24.39 7.33 -4.46
N MET A 487 23.64 7.36 -5.57
CA MET A 487 22.90 6.20 -6.09
C MET A 487 23.86 5.09 -6.56
N GLU A 488 24.92 5.43 -7.30
CA GLU A 488 25.93 4.45 -7.75
C GLU A 488 26.71 3.83 -6.59
N THR A 489 26.94 4.59 -5.52
CA THR A 489 27.56 4.07 -4.29
C THR A 489 26.64 3.06 -3.61
N GLU A 490 25.33 3.31 -3.55
CA GLU A 490 24.36 2.35 -3.01
C GLU A 490 24.28 1.09 -3.87
N VAL A 491 24.35 1.20 -5.21
CA VAL A 491 24.44 0.04 -6.11
C VAL A 491 25.62 -0.84 -5.74
N ALA A 492 26.83 -0.29 -5.64
CA ALA A 492 28.02 -1.07 -5.27
C ALA A 492 27.92 -1.66 -3.85
N SER A 493 27.42 -0.87 -2.90
CA SER A 493 27.23 -1.26 -1.50
C SER A 493 26.24 -2.41 -1.34
N SER A 494 25.10 -2.37 -2.05
CA SER A 494 24.07 -3.40 -2.01
C SER A 494 24.61 -4.75 -2.47
N VAL A 495 25.37 -4.80 -3.56
CA VAL A 495 25.99 -6.02 -4.08
C VAL A 495 26.98 -6.62 -3.08
N GLU A 496 27.83 -5.80 -2.46
CA GLU A 496 28.77 -6.27 -1.44
C GLU A 496 28.03 -6.79 -0.19
N LYS A 497 26.97 -6.12 0.27
CA LYS A 497 26.12 -6.61 1.37
C LYS A 497 25.47 -7.96 1.05
N GLN A 498 24.98 -8.16 -0.18
CA GLN A 498 24.42 -9.46 -0.58
C GLN A 498 25.49 -10.55 -0.50
N LYS A 499 26.67 -10.29 -1.05
CA LYS A 499 27.79 -11.25 -1.01
C LYS A 499 28.20 -11.59 0.42
N GLN A 500 28.23 -10.61 1.32
CA GLN A 500 28.50 -10.84 2.74
C GLN A 500 27.42 -11.72 3.39
N ALA A 501 26.14 -11.49 3.08
CA ALA A 501 25.06 -12.34 3.57
C ALA A 501 25.23 -13.79 3.09
N GLU A 502 25.52 -14.00 1.80
CA GLU A 502 25.75 -15.33 1.22
C GLU A 502 26.96 -16.06 1.83
N GLN A 503 28.01 -15.34 2.20
CA GLN A 503 29.20 -15.90 2.84
C GLN A 503 29.02 -16.15 4.34
N SER A 504 28.05 -15.48 4.97
CA SER A 504 27.78 -15.58 6.41
C SER A 504 26.88 -16.76 6.79
N ASP A 505 26.25 -17.40 5.82
CA ASP A 505 25.41 -18.58 6.07
C ASP A 505 26.25 -19.77 6.57
N THR A 506 25.83 -20.33 7.70
CA THR A 506 26.47 -21.50 8.32
C THR A 506 25.56 -22.73 8.36
N LEU A 507 24.26 -22.54 8.18
CA LEU A 507 23.24 -23.58 8.20
C LEU A 507 22.87 -24.01 6.78
N SER A 508 22.45 -25.26 6.63
CA SER A 508 21.72 -25.67 5.42
C SER A 508 20.39 -24.91 5.33
N PHE A 509 19.82 -24.81 4.14
CA PHE A 509 18.53 -24.13 3.99
C PHE A 509 17.40 -24.84 4.75
N ASP A 510 17.48 -26.17 4.89
CA ASP A 510 16.51 -26.95 5.67
C ASP A 510 16.61 -26.60 7.17
N ASP A 511 17.81 -26.60 7.73
CA ASP A 511 18.03 -26.27 9.14
C ASP A 511 17.66 -24.81 9.44
N PHE A 512 17.97 -23.89 8.51
CA PHE A 512 17.57 -22.49 8.62
C PHE A 512 16.05 -22.31 8.71
N LEU A 513 15.28 -23.00 7.86
CA LEU A 513 13.81 -22.93 7.90
C LEU A 513 13.25 -23.56 9.17
N GLU A 514 13.83 -24.66 9.64
CA GLU A 514 13.43 -25.29 10.90
C GLU A 514 13.63 -24.34 12.09
N ASP A 515 14.79 -23.68 12.16
CA ASP A 515 15.10 -22.68 13.19
C ASP A 515 14.18 -21.46 13.08
N TYR A 516 13.98 -20.93 11.87
CA TYR A 516 13.13 -19.76 11.64
C TYR A 516 11.68 -20.01 12.08
N PHE A 517 11.14 -21.21 11.81
CA PHE A 517 9.76 -21.58 12.14
C PHE A 517 9.62 -22.35 13.47
N ALA A 518 10.67 -22.44 14.28
CA ALA A 518 10.63 -23.16 15.56
C ALA A 518 9.51 -22.66 16.50
N TYR A 519 9.18 -21.37 16.44
CA TYR A 519 8.11 -20.78 17.22
C TYR A 519 6.71 -21.32 16.90
N LEU A 520 6.48 -21.85 15.68
CA LEU A 520 5.20 -22.45 15.30
C LEU A 520 4.93 -23.80 15.96
N LYS A 521 5.97 -24.46 16.48
CA LYS A 521 5.89 -25.78 17.14
C LYS A 521 5.60 -25.67 18.65
N GLN A 522 5.74 -24.47 19.23
CA GLN A 522 5.40 -24.15 20.62
C GLN A 522 3.95 -23.71 20.70
#